data_AF-A0A5C7K2M3-F1
#
_entry.id   AF-A0A5C7K2M3-F1
#
_cell.length_a   1.000
_cell.length_b   1.000
_cell.length_c   1.000
_cell.angle_alpha   90.00
_cell.angle_beta   90.00
_cell.angle_gamma   90.00
#
_symmetry.space_group_name_H-M   'P 1'
#
loop_
_entity.id
_entity.type
_entity.pdbx_description
1 polymer ?
#
loop_
_entity_poly.entity_id
_entity_poly.type
_entity_poly.pdbx_seq_one_letter_code
_entity_poly.pdbx_strand_id
1 'polypeptide(L)'
;MGISNIEVPVATARVFHAWVQKGFFEDRVSLLAGIYPIDSEFFTMDSAANLLHPAYGTAADLALTNTPSIFNNAAFGLRGKVLSDDRTLYAMGAVLDGVPNDPKHPRRTTVRLSGRDGAFGIAELGWMPQESRHAFDFEPTDPANVRQSPAVETHEKYAGYAKLAAGVWAYSRKRDDLSDVDAAGTPVRRRSHGAYVLGERTLFGLPGDPLRNLSVFGRYTLADPNTIAIDRSWNLGFKWRGPLAHRPQDAITVGWTRGQLAEKYRRSLDRAANAEQAFEATWRVELSPAFAIQPDWQYIRHPGGEAAAKPVRVVGARFDLVFERG
;
A
#
# COMPACT_ATOMS: atom_id res chain seq x y z
N MET A 1 13.35 -4.96 5.27
CA MET A 1 11.93 -4.52 5.26
C MET A 1 11.37 -4.70 6.68
N GLY A 2 10.23 -4.08 7.01
CA GLY A 2 9.61 -4.23 8.34
C GLY A 2 8.85 -5.55 8.49
N ILE A 3 8.35 -5.84 9.70
CA ILE A 3 7.60 -7.07 10.02
C ILE A 3 6.10 -6.80 10.10
N SER A 4 5.70 -5.60 10.51
CA SER A 4 4.30 -5.21 10.72
C SER A 4 3.98 -3.88 10.05
N ASN A 5 2.89 -3.84 9.28
CA ASN A 5 2.41 -2.65 8.57
C ASN A 5 1.75 -1.59 9.47
N ILE A 6 1.60 -1.86 10.77
CA ILE A 6 1.13 -0.89 11.77
C ILE A 6 2.26 -0.41 12.70
N GLU A 7 3.49 -0.88 12.48
CA GLU A 7 4.63 -0.46 13.28
C GLU A 7 5.00 0.99 12.96
N VAL A 8 5.18 1.79 14.01
CA VAL A 8 5.55 3.21 13.89
C VAL A 8 6.78 3.48 14.75
N PRO A 9 7.76 4.26 14.25
CA PRO A 9 8.97 4.56 15.01
C PRO A 9 8.69 5.42 16.25
N VAL A 10 7.62 6.21 16.22
CA VAL A 10 7.21 7.09 17.32
C VAL A 10 5.70 7.00 17.49
N ALA A 11 5.25 6.53 18.65
CA ALA A 11 3.85 6.57 19.04
C ALA A 11 3.39 8.02 19.23
N THR A 12 2.34 8.42 18.52
CA THR A 12 1.80 9.79 18.57
C THR A 12 0.36 9.85 18.07
N ALA A 13 -0.42 10.80 18.60
CA ALA A 13 -1.73 11.14 18.06
C ALA A 13 -1.56 12.13 16.89
N ARG A 14 -2.25 11.88 15.77
CA ARG A 14 -2.13 12.71 14.55
C ARG A 14 -3.44 12.72 13.77
N VAL A 15 -3.67 13.82 13.06
CA VAL A 15 -4.71 13.88 12.03
C VAL A 15 -4.21 13.09 10.82
N PHE A 16 -4.96 12.06 10.44
CA PHE A 16 -4.61 11.18 9.33
C PHE A 16 -5.52 11.40 8.13
N HIS A 17 -6.83 11.57 8.35
CA HIS A 17 -7.80 11.94 7.31
C HIS A 17 -8.49 13.26 7.71
N ALA A 18 -8.36 14.28 6.88
CA ALA A 18 -9.08 15.55 7.01
C ALA A 18 -9.17 16.24 5.64
N TRP A 19 -10.20 15.90 4.88
CA TRP A 19 -10.38 16.34 3.50
C TRP A 19 -11.83 16.66 3.19
N VAL A 20 -12.02 17.44 2.12
CA VAL A 20 -13.31 17.70 1.50
C VAL A 20 -13.25 17.20 0.07
N GLN A 21 -14.33 16.58 -0.39
CA GLN A 21 -14.47 16.15 -1.76
C GLN A 21 -15.75 16.68 -2.40
N LYS A 22 -15.67 16.99 -3.69
CA LYS A 22 -16.82 17.32 -4.52
C LYS A 22 -16.86 16.42 -5.76
N GLY A 23 -18.00 15.77 -5.96
CA GLY A 23 -18.34 15.01 -7.16
C GLY A 23 -19.08 15.87 -8.19
N PHE A 24 -18.95 15.49 -9.46
CA PHE A 24 -19.56 16.14 -10.63
C PHE A 24 -20.03 15.06 -11.63
N PHE A 25 -21.03 15.39 -12.45
CA PHE A 25 -21.53 14.54 -13.54
C PHE A 25 -21.97 13.14 -13.07
N GLU A 26 -22.85 13.08 -12.08
CA GLU A 26 -23.27 11.82 -11.42
C GLU A 26 -22.07 11.06 -10.85
N ASP A 27 -21.19 11.84 -10.23
CA ASP A 27 -19.91 11.44 -9.65
C ASP A 27 -18.92 10.78 -10.63
N ARG A 28 -19.07 10.90 -11.95
CA ARG A 28 -18.02 10.44 -12.88
C ARG A 28 -16.70 11.19 -12.73
N VAL A 29 -16.73 12.40 -12.16
CA VAL A 29 -15.54 13.19 -11.85
C VAL A 29 -15.59 13.59 -10.38
N SER A 30 -14.48 13.41 -9.66
CA SER A 30 -14.36 13.91 -8.29
C SER A 30 -13.04 14.64 -8.06
N LEU A 31 -13.12 15.68 -7.24
CA LEU A 31 -11.97 16.45 -6.77
C LEU A 31 -11.95 16.44 -5.25
N LEU A 32 -10.83 15.98 -4.69
CA LEU A 32 -10.55 15.96 -3.26
C LEU A 32 -9.44 16.95 -2.93
N ALA A 33 -9.61 17.67 -1.82
CA ALA A 33 -8.58 18.53 -1.24
C ALA A 33 -8.50 18.33 0.28
N GLY A 34 -7.30 18.11 0.79
CA GLY A 34 -7.07 17.99 2.23
C GLY A 34 -5.92 17.06 2.60
N ILE A 35 -5.86 16.72 3.88
CA ILE A 35 -4.93 15.72 4.41
C ILE A 35 -5.49 14.35 4.10
N TYR A 36 -4.83 13.61 3.21
CA TYR A 36 -5.22 12.25 2.88
C TYR A 36 -3.99 11.41 2.50
N PRO A 37 -3.99 10.12 2.82
CA PRO A 37 -2.91 9.23 2.48
C PRO A 37 -3.16 8.60 1.10
N ILE A 38 -2.14 8.48 0.26
CA ILE A 38 -2.27 7.93 -1.09
C ILE A 38 -2.49 6.42 -1.08
N ASP A 39 -2.05 5.70 -0.04
CA ASP A 39 -2.20 4.25 0.09
C ASP A 39 -3.63 3.80 0.41
N SER A 40 -4.57 4.74 0.58
CA SER A 40 -6.01 4.45 0.60
C SER A 40 -6.63 4.26 -0.78
N GLU A 41 -5.98 4.73 -1.86
CA GLU A 41 -6.54 4.69 -3.22
C GLU A 41 -5.53 4.13 -4.23
N PHE A 42 -4.28 4.61 -4.20
CA PHE A 42 -3.18 4.19 -5.08
C PHE A 42 -2.48 2.96 -4.54
N PHE A 43 -1.87 2.14 -5.42
CA PHE A 43 -1.16 0.91 -5.04
C PHE A 43 -2.03 -0.17 -4.37
N THR A 44 -3.34 0.04 -4.25
CA THR A 44 -4.26 -0.82 -3.50
C THR A 44 -4.53 -2.14 -4.21
N MET A 45 -4.51 -3.23 -3.45
CA MET A 45 -4.95 -4.56 -3.83
C MET A 45 -5.73 -5.18 -2.66
N ASP A 46 -7.03 -5.38 -2.82
CA ASP A 46 -7.93 -5.79 -1.74
C ASP A 46 -7.64 -7.22 -1.26
N SER A 47 -7.23 -8.09 -2.19
CA SER A 47 -6.84 -9.47 -1.90
C SER A 47 -5.57 -9.56 -1.05
N ALA A 48 -4.74 -8.52 -1.04
CA ALA A 48 -3.52 -8.44 -0.24
C ALA A 48 -3.73 -7.76 1.12
N ALA A 49 -4.88 -7.13 1.37
CA ALA A 49 -5.14 -6.28 2.55
C ALA A 49 -4.99 -7.00 3.90
N ASN A 50 -5.20 -8.31 3.92
CA ASN A 50 -5.01 -9.12 5.12
C ASN A 50 -3.53 -9.35 5.44
N LEU A 51 -2.57 -9.10 4.55
CA LEU A 51 -1.16 -9.32 4.88
C LEU A 51 -0.62 -8.21 5.80
N LEU A 52 0.16 -8.62 6.80
CA LEU A 52 0.77 -7.80 7.83
C LEU A 52 2.13 -7.25 7.39
N HIS A 53 2.86 -7.94 6.51
CA HIS A 53 4.16 -7.47 6.07
C HIS A 53 4.02 -6.17 5.25
N PRO A 54 4.76 -5.10 5.59
CA PRO A 54 4.58 -3.77 5.00
C PRO A 54 4.64 -3.70 3.47
N ALA A 55 5.45 -4.59 2.85
CA ALA A 55 5.63 -4.60 1.40
C ALA A 55 4.34 -4.90 0.59
N TYR A 56 3.28 -5.42 1.21
CA TYR A 56 1.98 -5.63 0.56
C TYR A 56 1.07 -4.40 0.58
N GLY A 57 1.34 -3.42 1.47
CA GLY A 57 0.73 -2.08 1.45
C GLY A 57 1.34 -1.24 0.34
N THR A 58 1.94 -0.08 0.66
CA THR A 58 2.80 0.61 -0.31
C THR A 58 4.11 -0.16 -0.50
N ALA A 59 4.49 -0.44 -1.74
CA ALA A 59 5.71 -1.19 -2.04
C ALA A 59 6.95 -0.49 -1.50
N ALA A 60 7.97 -1.28 -1.14
CA ALA A 60 9.13 -0.79 -0.39
C ALA A 60 9.94 0.28 -1.15
N ASP A 61 9.91 0.27 -2.47
CA ASP A 61 10.55 1.27 -3.33
C ASP A 61 9.96 2.69 -3.18
N LEU A 62 8.66 2.82 -2.92
CA LEU A 62 8.03 4.11 -2.59
C LEU A 62 8.04 4.35 -1.07
N ALA A 63 7.75 3.33 -0.26
CA ALA A 63 7.67 3.47 1.20
C ALA A 63 9.00 3.88 1.84
N LEU A 64 10.15 3.44 1.31
CA LEU A 64 11.49 3.79 1.79
C LEU A 64 12.02 5.12 1.21
N THR A 65 11.17 5.91 0.55
CA THR A 65 11.54 7.26 0.12
C THR A 65 11.46 8.25 1.30
N ASN A 66 11.06 9.50 1.07
CA ASN A 66 11.12 10.55 2.09
C ASN A 66 9.80 10.65 2.86
N THR A 67 9.32 9.51 3.37
CA THR A 67 8.01 9.40 4.04
C THR A 67 6.90 9.83 3.08
N PRO A 68 6.51 9.05 2.06
CA PRO A 68 5.36 9.43 1.23
C PRO A 68 4.10 9.58 2.10
N SER A 69 3.04 10.19 1.54
CA SER A 69 1.77 10.35 2.24
C SER A 69 1.08 8.99 2.42
N ILE A 70 1.56 8.14 3.30
CA ILE A 70 1.09 6.76 3.54
C ILE A 70 0.96 6.55 5.03
N PHE A 71 0.36 5.45 5.48
CA PHE A 71 0.34 5.16 6.92
C PHE A 71 1.78 5.17 7.52
N ASN A 72 2.08 5.91 8.58
CA ASN A 72 1.21 6.72 9.47
C ASN A 72 1.34 8.26 9.28
N ASN A 73 1.85 8.73 8.14
CA ASN A 73 2.05 10.16 7.84
C ASN A 73 1.25 10.57 6.60
N ALA A 74 0.13 11.26 6.79
CA ALA A 74 -0.61 11.88 5.70
C ALA A 74 -0.14 13.33 5.45
N ALA A 75 -0.21 13.76 4.19
CA ALA A 75 0.09 15.11 3.74
C ALA A 75 -1.15 15.78 3.15
N PHE A 76 -1.13 17.11 3.14
CA PHE A 76 -2.08 17.88 2.35
C PHE A 76 -1.83 17.68 0.85
N GLY A 77 -2.90 17.47 0.10
CA GLY A 77 -2.83 17.32 -1.34
C GLY A 77 -4.16 17.60 -2.05
N LEU A 78 -4.08 17.57 -3.38
CA LEU A 78 -5.21 17.61 -4.29
C LEU A 78 -5.24 16.30 -5.07
N ARG A 79 -6.43 15.71 -5.21
CA ARG A 79 -6.64 14.50 -6.00
C ARG A 79 -7.81 14.68 -6.96
N GLY A 80 -7.61 14.29 -8.21
CA GLY A 80 -8.67 14.16 -9.21
C GLY A 80 -8.88 12.70 -9.58
N LYS A 81 -10.13 12.28 -9.72
CA LYS A 81 -10.51 10.94 -10.21
C LYS A 81 -11.61 11.08 -11.26
N VAL A 82 -11.48 10.31 -12.34
CA VAL A 82 -12.42 10.25 -13.46
C VAL A 82 -12.77 8.79 -13.71
N LEU A 83 -14.04 8.52 -13.99
CA LEU A 83 -14.58 7.21 -14.34
C LEU A 83 -15.12 7.22 -15.77
N SER A 84 -15.08 6.08 -16.45
CA SER A 84 -15.82 5.85 -17.69
C SER A 84 -17.33 5.79 -17.44
N ASP A 85 -18.12 5.89 -18.51
CA ASP A 85 -19.59 5.88 -18.45
C ASP A 85 -20.15 4.57 -17.89
N ASP A 86 -19.53 3.45 -18.28
CA ASP A 86 -19.81 2.11 -17.76
C ASP A 86 -19.10 1.83 -16.43
N ARG A 87 -18.36 2.80 -15.91
CA ARG A 87 -17.56 2.75 -14.69
C ARG A 87 -16.46 1.68 -14.68
N THR A 88 -16.22 0.94 -15.76
CA THR A 88 -15.19 -0.11 -15.76
C THR A 88 -13.76 0.41 -15.85
N LEU A 89 -13.55 1.67 -16.24
CA LEU A 89 -12.24 2.32 -16.30
C LEU A 89 -12.20 3.50 -15.35
N TYR A 90 -11.05 3.71 -14.73
CA TYR A 90 -10.77 4.92 -13.99
C TYR A 90 -9.39 5.49 -14.32
N ALA A 91 -9.30 6.80 -14.18
CA ALA A 91 -8.05 7.55 -14.18
C ALA A 91 -8.03 8.43 -12.94
N MET A 92 -6.92 8.42 -12.20
CA MET A 92 -6.76 9.32 -11.07
C MET A 92 -5.34 9.84 -10.99
N GLY A 93 -5.22 11.03 -10.42
CA GLY A 93 -3.94 11.67 -10.20
C GLY A 93 -3.99 12.56 -8.98
N ALA A 94 -2.86 12.68 -8.30
CA ALA A 94 -2.74 13.51 -7.13
C ALA A 94 -1.41 14.25 -7.09
N VAL A 95 -1.45 15.42 -6.46
CA VAL A 95 -0.28 16.22 -6.12
C VAL A 95 -0.36 16.53 -4.63
N LEU A 96 0.67 16.13 -3.91
CA LEU A 96 0.77 16.27 -2.46
C LEU A 96 2.06 17.00 -2.09
N ASP A 97 2.10 17.48 -0.85
CA ASP A 97 3.35 17.91 -0.24
C ASP A 97 4.41 16.78 -0.33
N GLY A 98 5.61 17.12 -0.79
CA GLY A 98 6.71 16.18 -0.99
C GLY A 98 7.31 15.67 0.31
N VAL A 99 7.01 16.32 1.44
CA VAL A 99 7.40 15.89 2.79
C VAL A 99 6.21 16.01 3.74
N PRO A 100 5.46 14.94 3.96
CA PRO A 100 4.41 14.89 4.99
C PRO A 100 4.96 15.20 6.38
N ASN A 101 4.25 16.07 7.11
CA ASN A 101 4.60 16.51 8.46
C ASN A 101 6.01 17.12 8.57
N ASP A 102 6.65 16.99 9.75
CA ASP A 102 8.03 17.40 9.98
C ASP A 102 8.82 16.16 10.45
N PRO A 103 9.64 15.55 9.59
CA PRO A 103 10.46 14.39 9.95
C PRO A 103 11.41 14.65 11.13
N LYS A 104 11.80 15.91 11.39
CA LYS A 104 12.67 16.28 12.52
C LYS A 104 11.90 16.39 13.83
N HIS A 105 10.58 16.56 13.77
CA HIS A 105 9.71 16.67 14.94
C HIS A 105 8.54 15.68 14.81
N PRO A 106 8.80 14.35 14.87
CA PRO A 106 7.83 13.30 14.54
C PRO A 106 6.63 13.22 15.49
N ARG A 107 6.59 13.97 16.59
CA ARG A 107 5.40 14.06 17.46
C ARG A 107 4.45 15.20 17.09
N ARG A 108 4.84 16.08 16.16
CA ARG A 108 4.02 17.22 15.75
C ARG A 108 3.20 16.87 14.51
N THR A 109 1.93 17.26 14.50
CA THR A 109 1.14 17.34 13.27
C THR A 109 1.35 18.72 12.68
N THR A 110 1.97 18.78 11.50
CA THR A 110 2.28 20.05 10.84
C THR A 110 1.91 19.93 9.38
N VAL A 111 1.09 20.85 8.87
CA VAL A 111 0.92 21.02 7.42
C VAL A 111 1.79 22.20 7.02
N ARG A 112 2.83 21.96 6.23
CA ARG A 112 3.80 22.99 5.84
C ARG A 112 4.09 22.92 4.36
N LEU A 113 3.23 23.58 3.58
CA LEU A 113 3.46 23.77 2.15
C LEU A 113 4.66 24.72 1.95
N SER A 114 5.85 24.15 1.73
CA SER A 114 7.07 24.92 1.49
C SER A 114 7.68 24.55 0.14
N GLY A 115 8.14 25.55 -0.62
CA GLY A 115 8.98 25.31 -1.80
C GLY A 115 10.27 24.53 -1.49
N ARG A 116 10.67 24.45 -0.21
CA ARG A 116 11.78 23.59 0.22
C ARG A 116 11.43 22.11 0.21
N ASP A 117 10.19 21.74 0.50
CA ASP A 117 9.74 20.36 0.61
C ASP A 117 9.43 19.78 -0.78
N GLY A 118 8.99 20.66 -1.69
CA GLY A 118 8.62 20.30 -3.04
C GLY A 118 7.27 19.58 -3.09
N ALA A 119 6.87 19.13 -4.26
CA ALA A 119 5.69 18.32 -4.48
C ALA A 119 6.05 16.85 -4.79
N PHE A 120 5.17 15.95 -4.36
CA PHE A 120 5.06 14.57 -4.82
C PHE A 120 3.84 14.46 -5.74
N GLY A 121 4.02 13.85 -6.92
CA GLY A 121 2.94 13.58 -7.87
C GLY A 121 2.80 12.09 -8.10
N ILE A 122 1.57 11.61 -8.22
CA ILE A 122 1.23 10.23 -8.57
C ILE A 122 0.02 10.21 -9.53
N ALA A 123 0.02 9.27 -10.47
CA ALA A 123 -1.10 9.01 -11.35
C ALA A 123 -1.30 7.50 -11.53
N GLU A 124 -2.56 7.06 -11.65
CA GLU A 124 -2.95 5.67 -11.85
C GLU A 124 -4.07 5.61 -12.89
N LEU A 125 -3.96 4.66 -13.81
CA LEU A 125 -4.99 4.26 -14.75
C LEU A 125 -5.34 2.81 -14.43
N GLY A 126 -6.62 2.50 -14.33
CA GLY A 126 -7.03 1.12 -14.07
C GLY A 126 -8.33 0.72 -14.71
N TRP A 127 -8.48 -0.59 -14.79
CA TRP A 127 -9.61 -1.32 -15.35
C TRP A 127 -10.15 -2.29 -14.32
N MET A 128 -11.46 -2.21 -14.09
CA MET A 128 -12.22 -2.94 -13.08
C MET A 128 -13.55 -3.43 -13.70
N PRO A 129 -13.54 -4.52 -14.48
CA PRO A 129 -14.72 -5.00 -15.20
C PRO A 129 -15.73 -5.75 -14.33
N GLN A 130 -15.34 -6.14 -13.11
CA GLN A 130 -16.14 -6.95 -12.21
C GLN A 130 -16.11 -6.30 -10.82
N GLU A 131 -17.21 -5.63 -10.46
CA GLU A 131 -17.25 -4.70 -9.34
C GLU A 131 -17.60 -5.38 -8.00
N SER A 132 -16.80 -5.11 -6.98
CA SER A 132 -17.32 -4.86 -5.62
C SER A 132 -17.36 -3.33 -5.42
N ARG A 133 -18.43 -2.82 -4.80
CA ARG A 133 -18.80 -1.39 -4.74
C ARG A 133 -17.68 -0.39 -4.34
N HIS A 134 -16.67 -0.84 -3.59
CA HIS A 134 -15.54 -0.02 -3.14
C HIS A 134 -14.71 0.66 -4.26
N ALA A 135 -14.72 0.15 -5.49
CA ALA A 135 -14.01 0.80 -6.60
C ALA A 135 -14.56 2.20 -6.96
N PHE A 136 -15.85 2.43 -6.67
CA PHE A 136 -16.60 3.64 -7.02
C PHE A 136 -16.98 4.48 -5.83
N ASP A 137 -16.77 3.96 -4.63
CA ASP A 137 -17.00 4.73 -3.44
C ASP A 137 -15.93 5.83 -3.39
N PHE A 138 -16.45 7.04 -3.38
CA PHE A 138 -15.73 8.29 -3.47
C PHE A 138 -15.03 8.65 -2.15
N GLU A 139 -15.08 7.75 -1.19
CA GLU A 139 -14.48 7.90 0.11
C GLU A 139 -13.12 7.18 0.10
N PRO A 140 -12.00 7.90 0.27
CA PRO A 140 -10.74 7.30 0.68
C PRO A 140 -10.98 6.27 1.78
N THR A 141 -10.58 5.03 1.52
CA THR A 141 -10.71 3.96 2.51
C THR A 141 -9.97 4.39 3.77
N ASP A 142 -10.69 4.66 4.86
CA ASP A 142 -10.04 4.92 6.15
C ASP A 142 -9.34 3.62 6.57
N PRO A 143 -8.03 3.60 6.85
CA PRO A 143 -7.35 2.40 7.30
C PRO A 143 -7.93 1.83 8.60
N ALA A 144 -8.59 2.65 9.43
CA ALA A 144 -9.37 2.18 10.58
C ALA A 144 -10.74 1.60 10.18
N ASN A 145 -11.26 1.95 8.99
CA ASN A 145 -12.42 1.35 8.33
C ASN A 145 -12.04 0.27 7.29
N VAL A 146 -10.76 -0.12 7.18
CA VAL A 146 -10.34 -1.44 6.68
C VAL A 146 -10.68 -2.48 7.77
N ARG A 147 -11.91 -2.42 8.25
CA ARG A 147 -12.62 -3.44 8.99
C ARG A 147 -13.58 -4.02 7.97
N GLN A 148 -13.58 -5.33 7.78
CA GLN A 148 -14.76 -5.98 7.23
C GLN A 148 -15.85 -5.92 8.31
N SER A 149 -16.47 -4.74 8.52
CA SER A 149 -17.62 -4.55 9.41
C SER A 149 -18.88 -5.17 8.77
N PRO A 150 -20.03 -5.30 9.46
CA PRO A 150 -21.31 -5.61 8.81
C PRO A 150 -21.63 -4.67 7.63
N ALA A 151 -21.15 -3.41 7.70
CA ALA A 151 -21.25 -2.45 6.61
C ALA A 151 -20.34 -2.84 5.42
N VAL A 152 -19.23 -3.55 5.66
CA VAL A 152 -18.40 -4.16 4.60
C VAL A 152 -18.92 -5.53 4.14
N GLU A 153 -19.59 -6.31 5.00
CA GLU A 153 -20.38 -7.49 4.60
C GLU A 153 -21.52 -7.11 3.62
N THR A 154 -22.01 -5.88 3.72
CA THR A 154 -22.97 -5.29 2.76
C THR A 154 -22.31 -4.55 1.59
N HIS A 155 -21.05 -4.09 1.70
CA HIS A 155 -20.27 -3.49 0.60
C HIS A 155 -19.50 -4.51 -0.27
N GLU A 156 -19.14 -5.68 0.24
CA GLU A 156 -18.50 -6.80 -0.48
C GLU A 156 -19.53 -7.77 -1.08
N LYS A 157 -20.81 -7.37 -1.11
CA LYS A 157 -21.94 -8.27 -1.36
C LYS A 157 -22.10 -8.78 -2.81
N TYR A 158 -21.03 -8.81 -3.63
CA TYR A 158 -21.10 -9.33 -5.00
C TYR A 158 -19.88 -10.16 -5.42
N ALA A 159 -20.17 -11.13 -6.29
CA ALA A 159 -19.31 -12.24 -6.67
C ALA A 159 -18.23 -11.86 -7.68
N GLY A 160 -16.97 -12.12 -7.31
CA GLY A 160 -15.81 -11.98 -8.16
C GLY A 160 -15.35 -10.53 -8.31
N TYR A 161 -14.06 -10.31 -8.15
CA TYR A 161 -13.41 -9.02 -8.33
C TYR A 161 -12.35 -9.13 -9.42
N ALA A 162 -12.17 -8.09 -10.22
CA ALA A 162 -11.00 -7.95 -11.08
C ALA A 162 -10.55 -6.51 -11.12
N LYS A 163 -9.25 -6.27 -10.89
CA LYS A 163 -8.58 -4.98 -11.09
C LYS A 163 -7.28 -5.22 -11.86
N LEU A 164 -7.00 -4.36 -12.82
CA LEU A 164 -5.68 -4.18 -13.41
C LEU A 164 -5.39 -2.69 -13.44
N ALA A 165 -4.24 -2.27 -12.92
CA ALA A 165 -3.86 -0.86 -12.89
C ALA A 165 -2.38 -0.66 -13.16
N ALA A 166 -2.06 0.47 -13.77
CA ALA A 166 -0.70 0.94 -13.94
C ALA A 166 -0.59 2.38 -13.45
N GLY A 167 0.50 2.69 -12.76
CA GLY A 167 0.70 4.03 -12.24
C GLY A 167 2.15 4.47 -12.29
N VAL A 168 2.33 5.78 -12.15
CA VAL A 168 3.62 6.47 -12.15
C VAL A 168 3.65 7.49 -11.04
N TRP A 169 4.83 7.75 -10.48
CA TRP A 169 5.02 8.75 -9.45
C TRP A 169 6.37 9.44 -9.58
N ALA A 170 6.47 10.66 -9.07
CA ALA A 170 7.71 11.43 -9.08
C ALA A 170 7.76 12.50 -7.99
N TYR A 171 8.96 12.79 -7.53
CA TYR A 171 9.25 13.95 -6.69
C TYR A 171 9.82 15.10 -7.54
N SER A 172 9.30 16.30 -7.31
CA SER A 172 9.83 17.52 -7.93
C SER A 172 11.21 17.91 -7.38
N ARG A 173 11.43 17.66 -6.08
CA ARG A 173 12.69 17.95 -5.38
C ARG A 173 13.74 16.89 -5.69
N LYS A 174 14.93 17.33 -6.09
CA LYS A 174 16.09 16.45 -6.28
C LYS A 174 16.64 15.95 -4.94
N ARG A 175 17.26 14.77 -4.92
CA ARG A 175 17.93 14.13 -3.77
C ARG A 175 19.35 13.72 -4.12
N ASP A 176 20.13 13.47 -3.09
CA ASP A 176 21.48 12.94 -3.22
C ASP A 176 21.44 11.58 -3.90
N ASP A 177 22.35 11.37 -4.85
CA ASP A 177 22.63 10.07 -5.43
C ASP A 177 23.19 9.13 -4.35
N LEU A 178 22.88 7.84 -4.45
CA LEU A 178 23.30 6.80 -3.52
C LEU A 178 24.83 6.61 -3.48
N SER A 179 25.55 6.99 -4.54
CA SER A 179 27.01 6.84 -4.60
C SER A 179 27.75 7.91 -5.39
N ASP A 180 27.13 8.56 -6.38
CA ASP A 180 27.83 9.51 -7.25
C ASP A 180 28.08 10.85 -6.52
N VAL A 181 29.32 11.33 -6.60
CA VAL A 181 29.73 12.65 -6.11
C VAL A 181 30.35 13.47 -7.25
N ASP A 182 30.28 14.79 -7.14
CA ASP A 182 30.96 15.72 -8.05
C ASP A 182 32.47 15.85 -7.73
N ALA A 183 33.18 16.70 -8.48
CA ALA A 183 34.61 16.94 -8.29
C ALA A 183 34.98 17.50 -6.90
N ALA A 184 34.01 18.09 -6.18
CA ALA A 184 34.19 18.60 -4.82
C ALA A 184 33.79 17.56 -3.75
N GLY A 185 33.41 16.34 -4.15
CA GLY A 185 32.95 15.29 -3.24
C GLY A 185 31.51 15.48 -2.75
N THR A 186 30.75 16.39 -3.35
CA THR A 186 29.34 16.62 -2.99
C THR A 186 28.44 15.65 -3.76
N PRO A 187 27.45 14.99 -3.13
CA PRO A 187 26.56 14.09 -3.84
C PRO A 187 25.83 14.74 -5.02
N VAL A 188 25.79 14.04 -6.15
CA VAL A 188 25.05 14.49 -7.34
C VAL A 188 23.56 14.50 -7.03
N ARG A 189 22.85 15.57 -7.39
CA ARG A 189 21.41 15.72 -7.11
C ARG A 189 20.53 15.23 -8.27
N ARG A 190 19.68 14.22 -8.04
CA ARG A 190 18.77 13.59 -9.04
C ARG A 190 17.31 13.55 -8.59
N ARG A 191 16.35 13.38 -9.51
CA ARG A 191 14.92 13.27 -9.17
C ARG A 191 14.52 11.81 -8.98
N SER A 192 13.87 11.52 -7.86
CA SER A 192 13.27 10.22 -7.58
C SER A 192 11.93 10.08 -8.29
N HIS A 193 11.74 8.97 -8.98
CA HIS A 193 10.52 8.63 -9.70
C HIS A 193 10.37 7.11 -9.78
N GLY A 194 9.18 6.64 -10.13
CA GLY A 194 8.92 5.23 -10.30
C GLY A 194 7.61 4.97 -11.01
N ALA A 195 7.36 3.69 -11.24
CA ALA A 195 6.18 3.17 -11.90
C ALA A 195 5.80 1.82 -11.31
N TYR A 196 4.55 1.44 -11.48
CA TYR A 196 4.06 0.15 -11.03
C TYR A 196 2.97 -0.37 -11.95
N VAL A 197 2.81 -1.68 -11.94
CA VAL A 197 1.63 -2.37 -12.43
C VAL A 197 1.14 -3.30 -11.35
N LEU A 198 -0.16 -3.35 -11.14
CA LEU A 198 -0.80 -4.26 -10.21
C LEU A 198 -2.03 -4.87 -10.84
N GLY A 199 -2.41 -6.04 -10.36
CA GLY A 199 -3.67 -6.64 -10.70
C GLY A 199 -4.05 -7.72 -9.73
N GLU A 200 -5.35 -7.95 -9.63
CA GLU A 200 -5.92 -9.00 -8.83
C GLU A 200 -7.21 -9.47 -9.46
N ARG A 201 -7.53 -10.74 -9.23
CA ARG A 201 -8.69 -11.38 -9.83
C ARG A 201 -9.18 -12.54 -9.01
N THR A 202 -10.50 -12.65 -8.84
CA THR A 202 -11.14 -13.88 -8.41
C THR A 202 -11.05 -14.94 -9.51
N LEU A 203 -10.42 -16.07 -9.19
CA LEU A 203 -10.29 -17.19 -10.11
C LEU A 203 -11.57 -18.02 -10.17
N PHE A 204 -12.15 -18.34 -9.01
CA PHE A 204 -13.38 -19.11 -8.90
C PHE A 204 -14.04 -18.92 -7.53
N GLY A 205 -15.38 -19.06 -7.51
CA GLY A 205 -16.16 -19.20 -6.29
C GLY A 205 -16.12 -20.62 -5.74
N LEU A 206 -16.42 -20.78 -4.46
CA LEU A 206 -16.50 -22.08 -3.79
C LEU A 206 -17.97 -22.49 -3.58
N PRO A 207 -18.29 -23.78 -3.50
CA PRO A 207 -19.68 -24.24 -3.34
C PRO A 207 -20.34 -23.72 -2.06
N GLY A 208 -21.66 -23.58 -2.07
CA GLY A 208 -22.48 -23.35 -0.88
C GLY A 208 -22.63 -21.89 -0.44
N ASP A 209 -21.75 -20.98 -0.85
CA ASP A 209 -21.90 -19.55 -0.53
C ASP A 209 -21.17 -18.67 -1.59
N PRO A 210 -21.85 -17.68 -2.22
CA PRO A 210 -21.27 -16.81 -3.25
C PRO A 210 -20.08 -15.95 -2.82
N LEU A 211 -19.92 -15.67 -1.52
CA LEU A 211 -18.82 -14.88 -0.98
C LEU A 211 -17.54 -15.71 -0.86
N ARG A 212 -17.65 -17.03 -0.80
CA ARG A 212 -16.49 -17.92 -0.71
C ARG A 212 -15.80 -17.99 -2.06
N ASN A 213 -14.52 -17.65 -2.10
CA ASN A 213 -13.77 -17.57 -3.35
C ASN A 213 -12.26 -17.73 -3.16
N LEU A 214 -11.57 -17.99 -4.26
CA LEU A 214 -10.13 -17.87 -4.37
C LEU A 214 -9.77 -16.73 -5.30
N SER A 215 -9.01 -15.75 -4.79
CA SER A 215 -8.49 -14.63 -5.55
C SER A 215 -6.97 -14.65 -5.57
N VAL A 216 -6.37 -14.22 -6.68
CA VAL A 216 -4.93 -14.02 -6.82
C VAL A 216 -4.64 -12.55 -7.00
N PHE A 217 -3.46 -12.12 -6.57
CA PHE A 217 -2.99 -10.76 -6.76
C PHE A 217 -1.51 -10.74 -7.12
N GLY A 218 -1.12 -9.65 -7.78
CA GLY A 218 0.25 -9.40 -8.15
C GLY A 218 0.54 -7.93 -8.34
N ARG A 219 1.73 -7.51 -7.95
CA ARG A 219 2.26 -6.18 -8.21
C ARG A 219 3.74 -6.24 -8.55
N TYR A 220 4.13 -5.44 -9.52
CA TYR A 220 5.51 -5.20 -9.88
C TYR A 220 5.78 -3.70 -9.90
N THR A 221 6.90 -3.28 -9.31
CA THR A 221 7.29 -1.87 -9.20
C THR A 221 8.69 -1.64 -9.72
N LEU A 222 8.91 -0.42 -10.21
CA LEU A 222 10.18 0.12 -10.69
C LEU A 222 10.39 1.48 -10.02
N ALA A 223 11.62 1.75 -9.59
CA ALA A 223 11.97 3.04 -9.02
C ALA A 223 13.40 3.45 -9.43
N ASP A 224 13.68 4.75 -9.39
CA ASP A 224 14.98 5.32 -9.74
C ASP A 224 16.12 4.70 -8.89
N PRO A 225 17.03 3.90 -9.50
CA PRO A 225 18.07 3.18 -8.77
C PRO A 225 19.20 4.10 -8.28
N ASN A 226 19.15 5.39 -8.63
CA ASN A 226 20.15 6.37 -8.25
C ASN A 226 19.86 7.02 -6.90
N THR A 227 18.60 7.04 -6.45
CA THR A 227 18.20 7.73 -5.21
C THR A 227 17.42 6.84 -4.24
N ILE A 228 17.17 5.58 -4.60
CA ILE A 228 16.31 4.66 -3.85
C ILE A 228 17.02 3.31 -3.69
N ALA A 229 17.02 2.80 -2.46
CA ALA A 229 17.74 1.57 -2.10
C ALA A 229 17.14 0.30 -2.74
N ILE A 230 15.82 0.27 -2.94
CA ILE A 230 15.09 -0.80 -3.62
C ILE A 230 14.58 -0.26 -4.95
N ASP A 231 15.14 -0.73 -6.06
CA ASP A 231 14.80 -0.23 -7.39
C ASP A 231 13.69 -1.05 -8.06
N ARG A 232 13.42 -2.27 -7.57
CA ARG A 232 12.35 -3.13 -8.07
C ARG A 232 11.73 -3.95 -6.95
N SER A 233 10.41 -4.08 -6.97
CA SER A 233 9.70 -4.97 -6.04
C SER A 233 8.71 -5.87 -6.76
N TRP A 234 8.52 -7.06 -6.20
CA TRP A 234 7.46 -8.00 -6.58
C TRP A 234 6.62 -8.31 -5.35
N ASN A 235 5.31 -8.34 -5.52
CA ASN A 235 4.38 -8.90 -4.56
C ASN A 235 3.47 -9.86 -5.32
N LEU A 236 3.37 -11.10 -4.88
CA LEU A 236 2.50 -12.11 -5.48
C LEU A 236 1.80 -12.88 -4.37
N GLY A 237 0.57 -13.29 -4.58
CA GLY A 237 -0.10 -14.12 -3.60
C GLY A 237 -1.54 -14.46 -3.96
N PHE A 238 -2.22 -15.04 -2.98
CA PHE A 238 -3.62 -15.38 -3.08
C PHE A 238 -4.35 -15.16 -1.75
N LYS A 239 -5.66 -14.96 -1.86
CA LYS A 239 -6.62 -14.92 -0.75
C LYS A 239 -7.67 -16.00 -0.97
N TRP A 240 -7.84 -16.84 0.03
CA TRP A 240 -8.87 -17.88 0.08
C TRP A 240 -9.90 -17.48 1.14
N ARG A 241 -11.05 -16.98 0.68
CA ARG A 241 -12.17 -16.60 1.54
C ARG A 241 -13.11 -17.78 1.79
N GLY A 242 -13.46 -18.00 3.04
CA GLY A 242 -14.28 -19.09 3.53
C GLY A 242 -13.75 -20.47 3.13
N PRO A 243 -12.51 -20.84 3.49
CA PRO A 243 -11.99 -22.18 3.18
C PRO A 243 -12.85 -23.29 3.76
N LEU A 244 -13.43 -23.07 4.94
CA LEU A 244 -14.34 -23.99 5.61
C LEU A 244 -15.79 -23.53 5.41
N ALA A 245 -16.67 -24.43 4.97
CA ALA A 245 -18.07 -24.09 4.66
C ALA A 245 -18.85 -23.53 5.87
N HIS A 246 -18.48 -23.94 7.09
CA HIS A 246 -19.09 -23.46 8.34
C HIS A 246 -18.43 -22.17 8.88
N ARG A 247 -17.41 -21.63 8.18
CA ARG A 247 -16.74 -20.36 8.50
C ARG A 247 -16.57 -19.51 7.22
N PRO A 248 -17.65 -19.08 6.56
CA PRO A 248 -17.58 -18.38 5.28
C PRO A 248 -16.89 -17.00 5.36
N GLN A 249 -16.81 -16.39 6.55
CA GLN A 249 -16.14 -15.10 6.78
C GLN A 249 -14.65 -15.19 7.10
N ASP A 250 -14.11 -16.39 7.31
CA ASP A 250 -12.67 -16.55 7.50
C ASP A 250 -11.90 -16.27 6.20
N ALA A 251 -10.66 -15.82 6.31
CA ALA A 251 -9.79 -15.66 5.16
C ALA A 251 -8.38 -16.18 5.44
N ILE A 252 -7.87 -17.03 4.56
CA ILE A 252 -6.45 -17.39 4.53
C ILE A 252 -5.79 -16.60 3.41
N THR A 253 -4.71 -15.89 3.71
CA THR A 253 -3.94 -15.13 2.72
C THR A 253 -2.49 -15.55 2.78
N VAL A 254 -1.92 -15.81 1.60
CA VAL A 254 -0.50 -16.18 1.46
C VAL A 254 0.13 -15.24 0.45
N GLY A 255 1.27 -14.68 0.82
CA GLY A 255 2.03 -13.76 -0.01
C GLY A 255 3.50 -14.15 -0.10
N TRP A 256 4.10 -13.83 -1.25
CA TRP A 256 5.53 -13.71 -1.43
C TRP A 256 5.87 -12.28 -1.87
N THR A 257 6.93 -11.74 -1.29
CA THR A 257 7.48 -10.44 -1.66
C THR A 257 9.00 -10.52 -1.88
N ARG A 258 9.48 -9.73 -2.82
CA ARG A 258 10.90 -9.54 -3.10
C ARG A 258 11.17 -8.06 -3.33
N GLY A 259 12.10 -7.49 -2.57
CA GLY A 259 12.68 -6.18 -2.84
C GLY A 259 14.09 -6.35 -3.38
N GLN A 260 14.32 -6.01 -4.65
CA GLN A 260 15.64 -6.01 -5.27
C GLN A 260 16.38 -4.73 -4.86
N LEU A 261 17.61 -4.89 -4.39
CA LEU A 261 18.47 -3.77 -4.04
C LEU A 261 19.09 -3.16 -5.30
N ALA A 262 19.04 -1.83 -5.36
CA ALA A 262 19.72 -1.05 -6.39
C ALA A 262 21.23 -1.33 -6.35
N GLU A 263 21.85 -1.45 -7.52
CA GLU A 263 23.26 -1.84 -7.61
C GLU A 263 24.19 -0.84 -6.91
N LYS A 264 23.89 0.46 -7.01
CA LYS A 264 24.65 1.52 -6.33
C LYS A 264 24.58 1.38 -4.81
N TYR A 265 23.38 1.17 -4.28
CA TYR A 265 23.15 0.93 -2.85
C TYR A 265 23.88 -0.32 -2.37
N ARG A 266 23.82 -1.38 -3.18
CA ARG A 266 24.49 -2.65 -2.88
C ARG A 266 26.00 -2.48 -2.80
N ARG A 267 26.59 -1.73 -3.74
CA ARG A 267 28.04 -1.42 -3.75
C ARG A 267 28.45 -0.49 -2.61
N SER A 268 27.65 0.53 -2.28
CA SER A 268 28.01 1.51 -1.25
C SER A 268 27.99 0.94 0.17
N LEU A 269 27.22 -0.12 0.40
CA LEU A 269 27.11 -0.80 1.69
C LEU A 269 27.70 -2.23 1.70
N ASP A 270 28.48 -2.59 0.67
CA ASP A 270 29.07 -3.93 0.49
C ASP A 270 28.08 -5.09 0.70
N ARG A 271 26.84 -4.93 0.21
CA ARG A 271 25.77 -5.91 0.39
C ARG A 271 25.99 -7.08 -0.56
N ALA A 272 26.19 -8.26 0.00
CA ALA A 272 26.40 -9.48 -0.76
C ALA A 272 25.11 -9.98 -1.45
N ALA A 273 23.93 -9.85 -0.82
CA ALA A 273 22.68 -10.25 -1.44
C ALA A 273 22.13 -9.14 -2.34
N ASN A 274 21.50 -9.55 -3.44
CA ASN A 274 20.90 -8.61 -4.38
C ASN A 274 19.42 -8.31 -4.09
N ALA A 275 18.80 -9.02 -3.15
CA ALA A 275 17.42 -8.84 -2.77
C ALA A 275 17.15 -9.35 -1.36
N GLU A 276 16.18 -8.73 -0.71
CA GLU A 276 15.50 -9.25 0.47
C GLU A 276 14.15 -9.86 0.04
N GLN A 277 13.80 -11.01 0.61
CA GLN A 277 12.54 -11.70 0.30
C GLN A 277 11.79 -12.03 1.58
N ALA A 278 10.47 -11.99 1.53
CA ALA A 278 9.63 -12.49 2.60
C ALA A 278 8.49 -13.35 2.05
N PHE A 279 8.15 -14.39 2.81
CA PHE A 279 6.93 -15.15 2.66
C PHE A 279 6.07 -14.91 3.88
N GLU A 280 4.77 -14.78 3.67
CA GLU A 280 3.80 -14.60 4.74
C GLU A 280 2.61 -15.52 4.51
N ALA A 281 2.13 -16.14 5.58
CA ALA A 281 0.89 -16.88 5.60
C ALA A 281 0.10 -16.49 6.86
N THR A 282 -1.14 -16.09 6.65
CA THR A 282 -2.01 -15.63 7.73
C THR A 282 -3.43 -16.18 7.57
N TRP A 283 -4.11 -16.41 8.69
CA TRP A 283 -5.51 -16.83 8.73
C TRP A 283 -6.29 -15.88 9.62
N ARG A 284 -7.12 -15.03 9.02
CA ARG A 284 -8.07 -14.22 9.76
C ARG A 284 -9.30 -15.06 10.12
N VAL A 285 -9.48 -15.27 11.42
CA VAL A 285 -10.60 -15.99 12.03
C VAL A 285 -11.60 -14.95 12.53
N GLU A 286 -12.75 -14.86 11.86
CA GLU A 286 -13.81 -13.96 12.27
C GLU A 286 -14.70 -14.60 13.33
N LEU A 287 -14.63 -14.08 14.55
CA LEU A 287 -15.39 -14.62 15.68
C LEU A 287 -16.75 -13.94 15.83
N SER A 288 -16.80 -12.65 15.50
CA SER A 288 -18.01 -11.84 15.40
C SER A 288 -17.73 -10.62 14.52
N PRO A 289 -18.75 -9.85 14.10
CA PRO A 289 -18.50 -8.61 13.37
C PRO A 289 -17.70 -7.56 14.15
N ALA A 290 -17.65 -7.69 15.48
CA ALA A 290 -16.91 -6.80 16.37
C ALA A 290 -15.49 -7.28 16.70
N PHE A 291 -15.15 -8.55 16.39
CA PHE A 291 -13.90 -9.15 16.84
C PHE A 291 -13.38 -10.23 15.89
N ALA A 292 -12.11 -10.09 15.52
CA ALA A 292 -11.38 -11.11 14.80
C ALA A 292 -9.95 -11.29 15.33
N ILE A 293 -9.43 -12.50 15.13
CA ILE A 293 -8.06 -12.87 15.45
C ILE A 293 -7.39 -13.33 14.18
N GLN A 294 -6.16 -12.90 13.97
CA GLN A 294 -5.41 -13.18 12.78
C GLN A 294 -4.00 -13.65 13.14
N PRO A 295 -3.78 -14.96 13.41
CA PRO A 295 -2.45 -15.55 13.45
C PRO A 295 -1.68 -15.29 12.16
N ASP A 296 -0.38 -15.08 12.32
CA ASP A 296 0.54 -14.73 11.24
C ASP A 296 1.86 -15.49 11.37
N TRP A 297 2.39 -15.91 10.24
CA TRP A 297 3.70 -16.52 10.11
C TRP A 297 4.46 -15.88 8.96
N GLN A 298 5.67 -15.43 9.24
CA GLN A 298 6.56 -14.84 8.24
C GLN A 298 7.92 -15.53 8.20
N TYR A 299 8.48 -15.63 7.00
CA TYR A 299 9.84 -16.10 6.76
C TYR A 299 10.58 -15.11 5.87
N ILE A 300 11.63 -14.48 6.40
CA ILE A 300 12.41 -13.43 5.73
C ILE A 300 13.81 -13.95 5.43
N ARG A 301 14.23 -13.82 4.16
CA ARG A 301 15.54 -14.23 3.67
C ARG A 301 16.36 -13.01 3.25
N HIS A 302 17.64 -13.01 3.65
CA HIS A 302 18.60 -11.93 3.45
C HIS A 302 18.08 -10.58 3.98
N PRO A 303 17.71 -10.49 5.27
CA PRO A 303 17.23 -9.24 5.86
C PRO A 303 18.24 -8.11 5.62
N GLY A 304 17.78 -6.97 5.09
CA GLY A 304 18.63 -5.83 4.75
C GLY A 304 19.60 -6.08 3.57
N GLY A 305 19.47 -7.16 2.82
CA GLY A 305 20.43 -7.54 1.77
C GLY A 305 21.68 -8.23 2.29
N GLU A 306 21.69 -8.70 3.54
CA GLU A 306 22.82 -9.42 4.10
C GLU A 306 22.75 -10.90 3.73
N ALA A 307 23.61 -11.37 2.82
CA ALA A 307 23.62 -12.76 2.38
C ALA A 307 24.04 -13.74 3.51
N ALA A 308 24.94 -13.30 4.39
CA ALA A 308 25.43 -14.09 5.51
C ALA A 308 24.47 -14.09 6.71
N ALA A 309 23.48 -13.18 6.74
CA ALA A 309 22.50 -13.15 7.82
C ALA A 309 21.60 -14.39 7.78
N LYS A 310 21.36 -14.97 8.96
CA LYS A 310 20.42 -16.09 9.09
C LYS A 310 19.02 -15.63 8.67
N PRO A 311 18.23 -16.46 7.97
CA PRO A 311 16.83 -16.18 7.72
C PRO A 311 16.06 -15.96 9.03
N VAL A 312 15.13 -15.02 9.03
CA VAL A 312 14.29 -14.68 10.19
C VAL A 312 12.95 -15.39 10.05
N ARG A 313 12.47 -15.95 11.15
CA ARG A 313 11.12 -16.54 11.27
C ARG A 313 10.36 -15.74 12.31
N VAL A 314 9.15 -15.33 11.97
CA VAL A 314 8.26 -14.59 12.86
C VAL A 314 6.96 -15.37 13.00
N VAL A 315 6.47 -15.46 14.23
CA VAL A 315 5.12 -15.92 14.54
C VAL A 315 4.47 -14.81 15.35
N GLY A 316 3.27 -14.40 14.95
CA GLY A 316 2.53 -13.34 15.62
C GLY A 316 1.03 -13.54 15.50
N ALA A 317 0.28 -12.57 16.03
CA ALA A 317 -1.15 -12.49 15.82
C ALA A 317 -1.59 -11.02 15.83
N ARG A 318 -2.55 -10.67 14.97
CA ARG A 318 -3.30 -9.41 15.01
C ARG A 318 -4.67 -9.64 15.65
N PHE A 319 -5.11 -8.67 16.43
CA PHE A 319 -6.44 -8.63 17.03
C PHE A 319 -7.17 -7.39 16.52
N ASP A 320 -8.32 -7.59 15.89
CA ASP A 320 -9.16 -6.51 15.38
C ASP A 320 -10.38 -6.38 16.28
N LEU A 321 -10.57 -5.19 16.86
CA LEU A 321 -11.71 -4.87 17.72
C LEU A 321 -12.48 -3.70 17.11
N VAL A 322 -13.80 -3.83 16.98
CA VAL A 322 -14.72 -2.79 16.49
C VAL A 322 -15.62 -2.33 17.63
N PHE A 323 -15.63 -1.03 17.89
CA PHE A 323 -16.56 -0.41 18.82
C PHE A 323 -17.63 0.31 17.99
N GLU A 324 -18.85 -0.21 18.00
CA GLU A 324 -20.00 0.49 17.43
C GLU A 324 -20.50 1.52 18.45
N ARG A 325 -20.89 2.71 17.97
CA ARG A 325 -21.65 3.65 18.79
C ARG A 325 -23.09 3.15 18.82
N GLY A 326 -23.56 2.73 20.00
CA GLY A 326 -24.97 2.52 20.28
C GLY A 326 -25.78 3.81 20.28
#